data_AF-A0A7J8PKF6-F1
#
_entry.id   AF-A0A7J8PKF6-F1
#
_cell.length_a   1.000
_cell.length_b   1.000
_cell.length_c   1.000
_cell.angle_alpha   90.00
_cell.angle_beta   90.00
_cell.angle_gamma   90.00
#
_symmetry.space_group_name_H-M   'P 1'
#
loop_
_entity.id
_entity.type
_entity.pdbx_description
1 polymer ?
#
loop_
_entity_poly.entity_id
_entity_poly.type
_entity_poly.pdbx_seq_one_letter_code
_entity_poly.pdbx_strand_id
1 'polypeptide(L)'
;MFWSQPDCLDDLAYAIMHETTKLAYRVSEADVIRARNQLKSSLMLHMDGTSPVAEDIGRQLLTYGRRIPFAELFARIDAVDPSTIKRVADRFIYDKDIAIAAMGPVQGLPDYNWFRRRTYWNRY
;
A
#
# COMPACT_ATOMS: atom_id res chain seq x y z
N MET A 1 -4.32 8.01 -4.79
CA MET A 1 -4.25 9.29 -5.52
C MET A 1 -4.34 10.39 -4.49
N PHE A 2 -3.41 11.33 -4.46
CA PHE A 2 -3.40 12.43 -3.50
C PHE A 2 -3.68 13.75 -4.21
N TRP A 3 -4.38 14.64 -3.52
CA TRP A 3 -4.70 15.98 -3.98
C TRP A 3 -4.36 16.95 -2.84
N SER A 4 -3.67 18.03 -3.16
CA SER A 4 -3.28 19.07 -2.19
C SER A 4 -3.20 20.43 -2.86
N GLN A 5 -3.22 21.48 -2.05
CA GLN A 5 -2.91 22.83 -2.51
C GLN A 5 -1.43 22.91 -2.93
N PRO A 6 -1.09 23.81 -3.88
CA PRO A 6 0.28 23.90 -4.42
C PRO A 6 1.33 24.17 -3.34
N ASP A 7 0.96 24.94 -2.32
CA ASP A 7 1.85 25.40 -1.25
C ASP A 7 2.19 24.31 -0.22
N CYS A 8 1.54 23.14 -0.29
CA CYS A 8 1.72 22.03 0.66
C CYS A 8 2.19 20.73 -0.02
N LEU A 9 2.68 20.82 -1.25
CA LEU A 9 3.09 19.65 -2.04
C LEU A 9 4.36 18.99 -1.49
N ASP A 10 5.29 19.77 -0.97
CA ASP A 10 6.53 19.31 -0.36
C ASP A 10 6.28 18.58 0.97
N ASP A 11 5.42 19.14 1.82
CA ASP A 11 4.99 18.54 3.09
C ASP A 11 4.20 17.25 2.85
N LEU A 12 3.29 17.25 1.87
CA LEU A 12 2.55 16.05 1.46
C LEU A 12 3.52 14.97 0.96
N ALA A 13 4.43 15.33 0.05
CA ALA A 13 5.44 14.41 -0.46
C ALA A 13 6.30 13.84 0.68
N TYR A 14 6.61 14.68 1.67
CA TYR A 14 7.42 14.28 2.82
C TYR A 14 6.68 13.28 3.70
N ALA A 15 5.43 13.57 4.05
CA ALA A 15 4.60 12.69 4.86
C ALA A 15 4.41 11.31 4.18
N ILE A 16 4.14 11.30 2.87
CA ILE A 16 3.98 10.06 2.10
C ILE A 16 5.26 9.23 2.14
N MET A 17 6.40 9.83 1.80
CA MET A 17 7.67 9.09 1.79
C MET A 17 8.10 8.67 3.20
N HIS A 18 7.82 9.49 4.21
CA HIS A 18 8.14 9.17 5.60
C HIS A 18 7.38 7.92 6.07
N GLU A 19 6.07 7.87 5.88
CA GLU A 19 5.26 6.71 6.29
C GLU A 19 5.53 5.48 5.41
N THR A 20 5.76 5.67 4.11
CA THR A 20 6.10 4.56 3.19
C THR A 20 7.41 3.89 3.60
N THR A 21 8.45 4.66 3.89
CA THR A 21 9.75 4.14 4.31
C THR A 21 9.68 3.60 5.74
N LYS A 22 8.89 4.21 6.62
CA LYS A 22 8.66 3.72 7.99
C LYS A 22 8.15 2.28 8.02
N LEU A 23 7.32 1.86 7.05
CA LEU A 23 6.88 0.46 6.93
C LEU A 23 8.04 -0.54 6.80
N ALA A 24 9.15 -0.14 6.16
CA ALA A 24 10.34 -0.98 6.01
C ALA A 24 11.20 -1.05 7.28
N TYR A 25 11.11 -0.06 8.19
CA TYR A 25 11.96 -0.01 9.38
C TYR A 25 11.21 -0.36 10.67
N ARG A 26 10.06 0.28 10.90
CA ARG A 26 9.30 0.22 12.15
C ARG A 26 7.81 0.10 11.82
N VAL A 27 7.30 -1.13 11.86
CA VAL A 27 5.87 -1.41 11.82
C VAL A 27 5.39 -1.83 13.21
N SER A 28 4.30 -1.23 13.68
CA SER A 28 3.68 -1.59 14.96
C SER A 28 2.73 -2.76 14.78
N GLU A 29 2.72 -3.71 15.71
CA GLU A 29 1.78 -4.83 15.69
C GLU A 29 0.31 -4.37 15.74
N ALA A 30 0.02 -3.30 16.50
CA ALA A 30 -1.32 -2.73 16.57
C ALA A 30 -1.79 -2.19 15.22
N ASP A 31 -0.89 -1.60 14.43
CA ASP A 31 -1.21 -1.10 13.10
C ASP A 31 -1.44 -2.24 12.11
N VAL A 32 -0.65 -3.33 12.22
CA VAL A 32 -0.85 -4.56 11.41
C VAL A 32 -2.20 -5.21 11.72
N ILE A 33 -2.57 -5.37 13.00
CA ILE A 33 -3.88 -5.91 13.39
C ILE A 33 -5.01 -5.05 12.82
N ARG A 34 -4.89 -3.73 12.95
CA ARG A 34 -5.90 -2.79 12.43
C ARG A 34 -6.03 -2.88 10.91
N ALA A 35 -4.91 -2.90 10.19
CA ALA A 35 -4.87 -3.01 8.75
C ALA A 35 -5.48 -4.34 8.26
N ARG A 36 -5.18 -5.46 8.93
CA ARG A 36 -5.79 -6.77 8.64
C ARG A 36 -7.32 -6.71 8.78
N ASN A 37 -7.81 -6.17 9.89
CA ASN A 37 -9.25 -6.06 10.13
C ASN A 37 -9.93 -5.15 9.09
N GLN A 38 -9.33 -4.01 8.75
CA GLN A 38 -9.84 -3.11 7.71
C GLN A 38 -9.88 -3.79 6.34
N LEU A 39 -8.84 -4.54 5.97
CA LEU A 39 -8.79 -5.27 4.69
C LEU A 39 -9.88 -6.34 4.60
N LYS A 40 -10.07 -7.11 5.68
CA LYS A 40 -11.13 -8.13 5.77
C LYS A 40 -12.52 -7.52 5.61
N SER A 41 -12.80 -6.43 6.32
CA SER A 41 -14.08 -5.72 6.23
C SER A 41 -14.30 -5.14 4.83
N SER A 42 -13.29 -4.50 4.24
CA SER A 42 -13.38 -3.94 2.88
C SER A 42 -13.69 -5.01 1.84
N LEU A 43 -13.06 -6.19 1.96
CA LEU A 43 -13.31 -7.30 1.05
C LEU A 43 -14.75 -7.81 1.17
N MET A 44 -15.24 -8.00 2.40
CA MET A 44 -16.61 -8.44 2.64
C MET A 44 -17.64 -7.45 2.09
N LEU A 45 -17.43 -6.15 2.33
CA LEU A 45 -18.32 -5.08 1.86
C LEU A 45 -18.32 -4.96 0.34
N HIS A 46 -17.19 -5.24 -0.32
CA HIS A 46 -17.11 -5.16 -1.79
C HIS A 46 -17.94 -6.23 -2.50
N MET A 47 -18.34 -7.30 -1.81
CA MET A 47 -19.05 -8.42 -2.40
C MET A 47 -20.55 -8.42 -2.11
N ASP A 48 -21.07 -7.27 -1.70
CA ASP A 48 -22.51 -7.09 -1.55
C ASP A 48 -23.15 -6.85 -2.93
N GLY A 49 -23.93 -7.83 -3.39
CA GLY A 49 -24.64 -7.79 -4.67
C GLY A 49 -24.17 -8.82 -5.71
N THR A 50 -25.01 -9.06 -6.71
CA THR A 50 -24.76 -10.08 -7.75
C THR A 50 -23.70 -9.64 -8.78
N SER A 51 -23.63 -8.35 -9.12
CA SER A 51 -22.67 -7.83 -10.10
C SER A 51 -21.21 -7.86 -9.59
N PRO A 52 -20.90 -7.38 -8.36
CA PRO A 52 -19.53 -7.49 -7.82
C PRO A 52 -19.07 -8.93 -7.65
N VAL A 53 -19.99 -9.84 -7.30
CA VAL A 53 -19.69 -11.27 -7.18
C VAL A 53 -19.36 -11.89 -8.55
N ALA A 54 -20.09 -11.56 -9.61
CA ALA A 54 -19.80 -12.05 -10.95
C ALA A 54 -18.44 -11.54 -11.47
N GLU A 55 -18.13 -10.27 -11.21
CA GLU A 55 -16.85 -9.66 -11.55
C GLU A 55 -15.69 -10.31 -10.78
N ASP A 56 -15.85 -10.54 -9.47
CA ASP A 56 -14.85 -11.22 -8.65
C ASP A 56 -14.58 -12.66 -9.12
N ILE A 57 -15.63 -13.42 -9.44
CA ILE A 57 -15.49 -14.78 -9.98
C ILE A 57 -14.71 -14.76 -11.30
N GLY A 58 -15.10 -13.88 -12.24
CA GLY A 58 -14.43 -13.77 -13.54
C GLY A 58 -12.97 -13.36 -13.40
N ARG A 59 -12.69 -12.32 -12.61
CA ARG A 59 -11.34 -11.82 -12.36
C ARG A 59 -10.44 -12.87 -11.69
N GLN A 60 -10.95 -13.57 -10.68
CA GLN A 60 -10.17 -14.60 -9.98
C GLN A 60 -9.92 -15.82 -10.88
N LEU A 61 -10.88 -16.20 -11.70
CA LEU A 61 -10.71 -17.29 -12.66
C LEU A 61 -9.63 -16.95 -13.69
N LEU A 62 -9.57 -15.70 -14.17
CA LEU A 62 -8.54 -15.27 -15.12
C LEU A 62 -7.16 -15.10 -14.49
N THR A 63 -7.08 -14.58 -13.26
CA THR A 63 -5.79 -14.29 -12.61
C THR A 63 -5.18 -15.48 -11.88
N TYR A 64 -6.00 -16.32 -11.24
CA TYR A 64 -5.56 -17.43 -10.40
C TYR A 64 -5.98 -18.81 -10.95
N GLY A 65 -6.79 -18.88 -11.99
CA GLY A 65 -7.34 -20.13 -12.51
C GLY A 65 -8.41 -20.77 -11.61
N ARG A 66 -8.73 -20.15 -10.47
CA ARG A 66 -9.73 -20.63 -9.51
C ARG A 66 -10.27 -19.49 -8.67
N ARG A 67 -11.46 -19.68 -8.12
CA ARG A 67 -11.99 -18.81 -7.06
C ARG A 67 -11.37 -19.19 -5.72
N ILE A 68 -10.80 -18.23 -5.01
CA ILE A 68 -10.23 -18.43 -3.68
C ILE A 68 -11.37 -18.32 -2.65
N PRO A 69 -11.62 -19.35 -1.81
CA PRO A 69 -12.66 -19.29 -0.78
C PRO A 69 -12.28 -18.29 0.32
N PHE A 70 -13.28 -17.64 0.92
CA PHE A 70 -13.04 -16.62 1.96
C PHE A 70 -12.29 -17.13 3.17
N ALA A 71 -12.50 -18.38 3.56
CA ALA A 71 -11.75 -19.00 4.65
C ALA A 71 -10.25 -19.04 4.36
N GLU A 72 -9.85 -19.39 3.13
CA GLU A 72 -8.45 -19.38 2.71
C GLU A 72 -7.90 -17.95 2.65
N LEU A 73 -8.69 -17.01 2.14
CA LEU A 73 -8.28 -15.61 2.03
C LEU A 73 -8.09 -14.96 3.42
N PHE A 74 -9.00 -15.22 4.37
CA PHE A 74 -8.86 -14.77 5.75
C PHE A 74 -7.67 -15.40 6.46
N ALA A 75 -7.44 -16.71 6.29
CA ALA A 75 -6.26 -17.37 6.85
C ALA A 75 -4.96 -16.78 6.30
N ARG A 76 -4.91 -16.45 5.01
CA ARG A 76 -3.76 -15.77 4.39
C ARG A 76 -3.54 -14.36 4.93
N ILE A 77 -4.62 -13.60 5.16
CA ILE A 77 -4.53 -12.26 5.76
C ILE A 77 -4.05 -12.35 7.21
N ASP A 78 -4.53 -13.33 7.98
CA ASP A 78 -4.13 -13.53 9.38
C ASP A 78 -2.70 -14.05 9.53
N ALA A 79 -2.20 -14.80 8.56
CA ALA A 79 -0.81 -15.24 8.52
C ALA A 79 0.20 -14.09 8.34
N VAL A 80 -0.26 -12.87 8.00
CA VAL A 80 0.62 -11.71 7.87
C VAL A 80 0.97 -11.16 9.25
N ASP A 81 2.25 -11.24 9.58
CA ASP A 81 2.84 -10.72 10.82
C ASP A 81 3.68 -9.45 10.54
N PRO A 82 4.05 -8.69 11.60
CA PRO A 82 4.94 -7.53 11.46
C PRO A 82 6.25 -7.83 10.73
N SER A 83 6.82 -9.04 10.92
CA SER A 83 8.06 -9.44 10.26
C SER A 83 7.89 -9.63 8.75
N THR A 84 6.76 -10.20 8.32
CA THR A 84 6.40 -10.35 6.91
C THR A 84 6.19 -9.00 6.26
N ILE A 85 5.50 -8.06 6.93
CA ILE A 85 5.35 -6.69 6.41
C ILE A 85 6.71 -6.04 6.21
N LYS A 86 7.59 -6.13 7.21
CA LYS A 86 8.95 -5.59 7.12
C LYS A 86 9.72 -6.19 5.94
N ARG A 87 9.68 -7.51 5.79
CA ARG A 87 10.33 -8.25 4.69
C ARG A 87 9.79 -7.85 3.31
N VAL A 88 8.48 -7.68 3.19
CA VAL A 88 7.83 -7.27 1.94
C VAL A 88 8.17 -5.81 1.62
N ALA A 89 8.13 -4.92 2.61
CA ALA A 89 8.52 -3.53 2.47
C ALA A 89 10.01 -3.39 2.09
N ASP A 90 10.89 -4.17 2.68
CA ASP A 90 12.31 -4.23 2.28
C ASP A 90 12.48 -4.67 0.81
N ARG A 91 11.70 -5.66 0.37
CA ARG A 91 11.76 -6.14 -1.01
C ARG A 91 11.24 -5.12 -2.04
N PHE A 92 10.16 -4.41 -1.75
CA PHE A 92 9.44 -3.59 -2.73
C PHE A 92 9.62 -2.09 -2.58
N ILE A 93 9.99 -1.61 -1.39
CA ILE A 93 10.07 -0.17 -1.08
C ILE A 93 11.53 0.24 -0.87
N TYR A 94 12.29 -0.54 -0.10
CA TYR A 94 13.66 -0.17 0.26
C TYR A 94 14.58 -0.12 -0.97
N ASP A 95 15.20 1.06 -1.14
CA ASP A 95 16.16 1.36 -2.20
C ASP A 95 15.68 1.01 -3.62
N LYS A 96 14.38 1.18 -3.88
CA LYS A 96 13.80 0.98 -5.22
C LYS A 96 13.62 2.29 -5.97
N ASP A 97 13.72 2.19 -7.28
CA ASP A 97 13.35 3.30 -8.17
C ASP A 97 11.84 3.47 -8.18
N ILE A 98 11.42 4.74 -8.16
CA ILE A 98 10.01 5.10 -8.09
C ILE A 98 9.53 5.69 -9.40
N ALA A 99 8.21 5.66 -9.62
CA ALA A 99 7.56 6.35 -10.73
C ALA A 99 6.63 7.43 -10.18
N ILE A 100 6.82 8.67 -10.64
CA ILE A 100 5.99 9.83 -10.23
C ILE A 100 5.25 10.35 -11.45
N ALA A 101 3.94 10.52 -11.32
CA ALA A 101 3.10 11.22 -12.29
C ALA A 101 2.34 12.32 -11.55
N ALA A 102 2.50 13.57 -11.99
CA ALA A 102 1.86 14.73 -11.40
C ALA A 102 1.37 15.69 -12.49
N MET A 103 0.23 16.34 -12.25
CA MET A 103 -0.45 17.23 -13.19
C MET A 103 -0.99 18.47 -12.45
N GLY A 104 -0.95 19.64 -13.09
CA GLY A 104 -1.40 20.91 -12.53
C GLY A 104 -0.24 21.79 -12.01
N PRO A 105 -0.48 22.66 -11.01
CA PRO A 105 0.55 23.52 -10.42
C PRO A 105 1.50 22.71 -9.51
N VAL A 106 2.47 22.03 -10.13
CA VAL A 106 3.41 21.11 -9.47
C VAL A 106 4.76 21.75 -9.15
N GLN A 107 4.85 23.08 -9.15
CA GLN A 107 6.11 23.79 -8.89
C GLN A 107 6.66 23.52 -7.47
N GLY A 108 5.77 23.25 -6.52
CA GLY A 108 6.12 22.85 -5.15
C GLY A 108 6.44 21.36 -4.99
N LEU A 109 6.31 20.54 -6.05
CA LEU A 109 6.63 19.12 -5.98
C LEU A 109 8.15 18.92 -6.00
N PRO A 110 8.72 18.13 -5.08
CA PRO A 110 10.15 17.84 -5.08
C PRO A 110 10.62 17.11 -6.35
N ASP A 111 11.92 17.20 -6.62
CA ASP A 111 12.53 16.52 -7.77
C ASP A 111 12.67 15.01 -7.55
N TYR A 112 12.96 14.28 -8.64
CA TYR A 112 13.11 12.83 -8.59
C TYR A 112 14.15 12.37 -7.56
N ASN A 113 15.29 13.07 -7.46
CA ASN A 113 16.36 12.69 -6.54
C ASN A 113 15.94 12.82 -5.08
N TRP A 114 15.15 13.86 -4.76
CA TRP A 114 14.61 14.06 -3.43
C TRP A 114 13.75 12.88 -2.97
N PHE A 115 12.96 12.30 -3.88
CA PHE A 115 12.16 11.13 -3.57
C PHE A 115 13.00 9.85 -3.54
N ARG A 116 13.91 9.67 -4.50
CA ARG A 116 14.82 8.51 -4.55
C ARG A 116 15.69 8.38 -3.31
N ARG A 117 16.12 9.51 -2.73
CA ARG A 117 16.85 9.57 -1.45
C ARG A 117 16.00 9.14 -0.25
N ARG A 118 14.67 9.31 -0.32
CA ARG A 118 13.77 9.04 0.81
C ARG A 118 13.24 7.63 0.87
N THR A 119 13.56 6.78 -0.11
CA THR A 119 13.23 5.34 -0.07
C THR A 119 14.04 4.56 0.98
N TYR A 120 15.06 5.19 1.58
CA TYR A 120 15.88 4.61 2.64
C TYR A 120 16.19 5.64 3.73
N TRP A 121 16.61 5.16 4.91
CA TRP A 121 16.99 5.98 6.05
C TRP A 121 18.41 5.63 6.50
N ASN A 122 19.32 6.61 6.54
CA ASN A 122 20.72 6.41 6.94
C ASN A 122 20.94 6.21 8.45
N ARG A 123 19.86 6.14 9.23
CA ARG A 123 19.90 6.08 10.71
C ARG A 123 19.74 4.66 11.26
N TYR A 124 19.64 3.67 10.39
CA TYR A 124 19.55 2.24 10.67
C TYR A 124 20.64 1.53 9.89
#